data_AF-A0A661ASD1-F1
#
_entry.id   AF-A0A661ASD1-F1
#
_cell.length_a   1.000
_cell.length_b   1.000
_cell.length_c   1.000
_cell.angle_alpha   90.00
_cell.angle_beta   90.00
_cell.angle_gamma   90.00
#
_symmetry.space_group_name_H-M   'P 1'
#
loop_
_entity.id
_entity.type
_entity.pdbx_description
1 polymer ?
#
loop_
_entity_poly.entity_id
_entity_poly.type
_entity_poly.pdbx_seq_one_letter_code
_entity_poly.pdbx_strand_id
1 'polypeptide(L)'
;LKPYHPEKLLDMNISIGVIFWIIFIILIILALKLLKNERRITFGLLWFIVFLFPVLGIVKIPSSMWAERFLFIPSIGFTILVAMLFEKLLRTDIKFARKLPKILLSGYIMFLALFTFTYSFCWRNDWILSRYMVDTAPDIPIGYANLAHQYFDINEADSAYFYSAKSLEKDSIYFTALNIMAGALLKKGEVDSSIFYLKKLIGHYPYFAPGYLNIGRCLLEKGDTVLGVQYFAKAMTIAPRNAKINLNYGLGLVVLGDTLKGIEFLRRACRYYPEGTRAPSELANLYYSMGDSAKAREIIEKFPQIGNFYIAVDTISFEERN
;
A
#
# COMPACT_ATOMS: atom_id res chain seq x y z
N LEU A 1 -11.81 15.20 11.57
CA LEU A 1 -10.39 15.23 11.18
C LEU A 1 -10.18 14.14 10.13
N LYS A 2 -9.88 14.50 8.88
CA LYS A 2 -9.66 13.53 7.80
C LYS A 2 -8.23 12.98 7.98
N PRO A 3 -8.03 11.69 8.36
CA PRO A 3 -6.74 11.19 8.87
C PRO A 3 -5.60 11.09 7.84
N TYR A 4 -5.91 11.24 6.56
CA TYR A 4 -5.06 10.78 5.47
C TYR A 4 -4.17 11.87 4.86
N HIS A 5 -4.44 13.16 5.08
CA HIS A 5 -3.61 14.24 4.56
C HIS A 5 -3.59 15.46 5.51
N PRO A 6 -2.45 15.74 6.17
CA PRO A 6 -2.28 16.96 6.98
C PRO A 6 -2.21 18.23 6.13
N GLU A 7 -2.03 18.17 4.81
CA GLU A 7 -2.00 19.39 3.97
C GLU A 7 -3.31 20.18 4.00
N LYS A 8 -4.47 19.54 4.22
CA LYS A 8 -5.75 20.24 4.43
C LYS A 8 -5.96 20.75 5.87
N LEU A 9 -5.01 20.54 6.79
CA LEU A 9 -5.01 21.25 8.08
C LEU A 9 -4.76 22.75 7.89
N LEU A 10 -4.11 23.16 6.78
CA LEU A 10 -3.97 24.57 6.41
C LEU A 10 -5.32 25.21 6.02
N ASP A 11 -6.29 24.41 5.59
CA ASP A 11 -7.67 24.84 5.32
C ASP A 11 -8.55 24.79 6.59
N MET A 12 -7.99 24.47 7.77
CA MET A 12 -8.71 24.71 9.01
C MET A 12 -9.01 26.19 9.09
N ASN A 13 -10.30 26.50 9.21
CA ASN A 13 -10.81 27.84 9.49
C ASN A 13 -9.89 28.47 10.54
N ILE A 14 -9.17 29.55 10.20
CA ILE A 14 -8.06 30.14 10.99
C ILE A 14 -8.45 30.26 12.47
N SER A 15 -9.73 30.55 12.72
CA SER A 15 -10.40 30.58 14.02
C SER A 15 -10.17 29.32 14.87
N ILE A 16 -10.25 28.11 14.31
CA ILE A 16 -10.04 26.86 15.04
C ILE A 16 -8.57 26.70 15.44
N GLY A 17 -7.64 27.08 14.55
CA GLY A 17 -6.21 27.10 14.86
C GLY A 17 -5.90 28.07 16.01
N VAL A 18 -6.47 29.27 15.96
CA VAL A 18 -6.32 30.29 17.02
C VAL A 18 -6.88 29.80 18.35
N ILE A 19 -8.09 29.22 18.36
CA ILE A 19 -8.70 28.64 19.58
C ILE A 19 -7.81 27.54 20.16
N PHE A 20 -7.27 26.66 19.32
CA PHE A 20 -6.37 25.60 19.76
C PHE A 20 -5.11 26.17 20.43
N TRP A 21 -4.48 27.18 19.84
CA TRP A 21 -3.30 27.84 20.42
C TRP A 21 -3.61 28.53 21.75
N ILE A 22 -4.77 29.18 21.87
CA ILE A 22 -5.22 29.78 23.14
C ILE A 22 -5.35 28.70 24.21
N ILE A 23 -6.01 27.58 23.92
CA ILE A 23 -6.15 26.46 24.87
C ILE A 23 -4.78 25.90 25.26
N PHE A 24 -3.87 25.73 24.29
CA PHE A 24 -2.54 25.21 24.53
C PHE A 24 -1.72 26.14 25.46
N ILE A 25 -1.76 27.45 25.24
CA ILE A 25 -1.10 28.44 26.10
C ILE A 25 -1.71 28.42 27.51
N ILE A 26 -3.03 28.32 27.64
CA ILE A 26 -3.70 28.20 28.94
C ILE A 26 -3.22 26.94 29.68
N LEU A 27 -3.08 25.81 28.99
CA LEU A 27 -2.57 24.57 29.58
C LEU A 27 -1.12 24.71 30.06
N ILE A 28 -0.26 25.41 29.32
CA ILE A 28 1.11 25.72 29.74
C ILE A 28 1.11 26.59 31.00
N ILE A 29 0.34 27.68 31.02
CA ILE A 29 0.24 28.58 32.18
C ILE A 29 -0.28 27.82 33.40
N LEU A 30 -1.28 26.95 33.21
CA LEU A 30 -1.83 26.10 34.27
C LEU A 30 -0.77 25.13 34.80
N ALA A 31 0.00 24.48 33.92
CA ALA A 31 1.08 23.58 34.31
C ALA A 31 2.14 24.31 35.14
N LEU A 32 2.56 25.51 34.72
CA LEU A 32 3.55 26.32 35.42
C LEU A 32 3.05 26.80 36.79
N LYS A 33 1.77 27.19 36.91
CA LYS A 33 1.16 27.59 38.19
C LYS A 33 1.07 26.43 39.18
N LEU A 34 0.75 25.22 38.69
CA LEU A 34 0.56 24.03 39.52
C LEU A 34 1.87 23.32 39.90
N LEU A 35 2.99 23.70 39.27
CA LEU A 35 4.31 23.07 39.40
C LEU A 35 4.80 22.94 40.86
N LYS A 36 4.38 23.86 41.73
CA LYS A 36 4.75 23.87 43.15
C LYS A 36 3.81 23.08 44.06
N ASN A 37 2.55 22.90 43.67
CA ASN A 37 1.50 22.39 44.57
C ASN A 37 1.03 20.98 44.20
N GLU A 38 0.98 20.62 42.91
CA GLU A 38 0.37 19.38 42.43
C GLU A 38 1.30 18.68 41.44
N ARG A 39 2.37 18.06 41.95
CA ARG A 39 3.45 17.44 41.14
C ARG A 39 2.93 16.43 40.12
N ARG A 40 1.90 15.66 40.48
CA ARG A 40 1.27 14.64 39.61
C ARG A 40 0.51 15.26 38.44
N ILE A 41 -0.28 16.31 38.68
CA ILE A 41 -1.01 17.04 37.63
C ILE A 41 -0.02 17.72 36.70
N THR A 42 1.01 18.34 37.27
CA THR A 42 2.07 19.01 36.53
C THR A 42 2.79 18.04 35.60
N PHE A 43 3.14 16.84 36.08
CA PHE A 43 3.75 15.80 35.25
C PHE A 43 2.86 15.43 34.06
N GLY A 44 1.57 15.16 34.29
CA GLY A 44 0.62 14.81 33.22
C GLY A 44 0.48 15.91 32.16
N LEU A 45 0.39 17.18 32.60
CA LEU A 45 0.31 18.34 31.69
C LEU A 45 1.61 18.53 30.89
N LEU A 46 2.78 18.50 31.55
CA LEU A 46 4.06 18.65 30.87
C LEU A 46 4.32 17.51 29.89
N TRP A 47 4.01 16.27 30.26
CA TRP A 47 4.10 15.12 29.37
C TRP A 47 3.24 15.32 28.12
N PHE A 48 1.97 15.66 28.30
CA PHE A 48 1.06 15.92 27.20
C PHE A 48 1.60 17.02 26.27
N ILE A 49 2.02 18.17 26.83
CA ILE A 49 2.52 19.32 26.08
C ILE A 49 3.79 18.99 25.30
N VAL A 50 4.80 18.39 25.95
CA VAL A 50 6.10 18.08 25.34
C VAL A 50 5.93 17.10 24.18
N PHE A 51 5.14 16.05 24.36
CA PHE A 51 4.97 15.05 23.32
C PHE A 51 3.92 15.43 22.28
N LEU A 52 3.03 16.38 22.55
CA LEU A 52 2.11 16.92 21.54
C LEU A 52 2.85 17.84 20.58
N PHE A 53 3.96 18.46 21.00
CA PHE A 53 4.73 19.44 20.21
C PHE A 53 5.06 18.99 18.76
N PRO A 54 5.57 17.77 18.51
CA PRO A 54 5.83 17.30 17.14
C PRO A 54 4.57 17.17 16.28
N VAL A 55 3.39 17.04 16.90
CA VAL A 55 2.10 16.85 16.23
C VAL A 55 1.41 18.19 15.93
N LEU A 56 1.88 19.29 16.51
CA LEU A 56 1.31 20.64 16.31
C LEU A 56 1.48 21.18 14.88
N GLY A 57 2.18 20.46 14.00
CA GLY A 57 2.43 20.89 12.63
C GLY A 57 3.45 22.02 12.50
N ILE A 58 4.14 22.39 13.60
CA ILE A 58 5.26 23.35 13.57
C ILE A 58 6.39 22.79 12.69
N VAL A 59 6.73 21.52 12.89
CA VAL A 59 7.65 20.79 12.04
C VAL A 59 6.82 20.03 11.01
N LYS A 60 6.98 20.36 9.73
CA LYS A 60 6.33 19.62 8.64
C LYS A 60 6.92 18.21 8.57
N ILE A 61 6.21 17.24 9.11
CA ILE A 61 6.54 15.83 8.95
C ILE A 61 6.04 15.42 7.56
N PRO A 62 6.92 14.97 6.64
CA PRO A 62 6.52 14.58 5.28
C PRO A 62 5.44 13.49 5.33
N SER A 63 4.31 13.75 4.66
CA SER A 63 3.25 12.80 4.30
C SER A 63 3.18 11.52 5.14
N SER A 64 2.89 11.66 6.44
CA SER A 64 2.67 10.52 7.31
C SER A 64 1.21 10.08 7.17
N MET A 65 0.95 9.03 6.37
CA MET A 65 -0.29 8.26 6.53
C MET A 65 -0.44 7.92 8.02
N TRP A 66 -1.62 8.06 8.63
CA TRP A 66 -1.87 7.72 10.04
C TRP A 66 -1.21 8.65 11.06
N ALA A 67 -1.37 9.97 10.90
CA ALA A 67 -0.86 10.97 11.84
C ALA A 67 -1.38 10.78 13.29
N GLU A 68 -2.51 10.10 13.45
CA GLU A 68 -3.11 9.74 14.74
C GLU A 68 -2.16 8.95 15.64
N ARG A 69 -1.22 8.17 15.08
CA ARG A 69 -0.24 7.41 15.87
C ARG A 69 0.62 8.29 16.76
N PHE A 70 0.84 9.54 16.37
CA PHE A 70 1.64 10.47 17.15
C PHE A 70 0.90 10.95 18.40
N LEU A 71 -0.41 10.74 18.50
CA LEU A 71 -1.21 11.07 19.68
C LEU A 71 -1.10 10.00 20.78
N PHE A 72 -0.53 8.81 20.52
CA PHE A 72 -0.40 7.77 21.54
C PHE A 72 0.50 8.19 22.71
N ILE A 73 1.67 8.77 22.44
CA ILE A 73 2.58 9.22 23.50
C ILE A 73 2.00 10.40 24.29
N PRO A 74 1.47 11.47 23.66
CA PRO A 74 0.75 12.53 24.36
C PRO A 74 -0.39 12.00 25.23
N SER A 75 -1.16 11.02 24.74
CA SER A 75 -2.35 10.52 25.44
C SER A 75 -2.07 10.01 26.85
N ILE A 76 -0.85 9.54 27.15
CA ILE A 76 -0.44 9.12 28.50
C ILE A 76 -0.57 10.27 29.50
N GLY A 77 -0.15 11.48 29.13
CA GLY A 77 -0.29 12.66 29.99
C GLY A 77 -1.76 13.00 30.23
N PHE A 78 -2.58 12.91 29.18
CA PHE A 78 -4.01 13.14 29.27
C PHE A 78 -4.73 12.10 30.14
N THR A 79 -4.40 10.80 30.01
CA THR A 79 -5.02 9.75 30.82
C THR A 79 -4.68 9.86 32.30
N ILE A 80 -3.45 10.27 32.65
CA ILE A 80 -3.08 10.58 34.04
C ILE A 80 -4.00 11.67 34.62
N LEU A 81 -4.24 12.76 33.87
CA LEU A 81 -5.09 13.85 34.32
C LEU A 81 -6.55 13.41 34.53
N VAL A 82 -7.09 12.62 33.60
CA VAL A 82 -8.45 12.05 33.73
C VAL A 82 -8.55 11.10 34.92
N ALA A 83 -7.54 10.25 35.13
CA ALA A 83 -7.49 9.33 36.27
C ALA A 83 -7.49 10.08 37.61
N MET A 84 -6.72 11.16 37.73
CA MET A 84 -6.71 12.00 38.93
C MET A 84 -8.05 12.70 39.18
N LEU A 85 -8.71 13.18 38.12
CA LEU A 85 -10.06 13.75 38.22
C LEU A 85 -11.05 12.71 38.74
N PHE A 86 -10.96 11.48 38.24
CA PHE A 86 -11.81 10.37 38.68
C PHE A 86 -11.54 10.00 40.13
N GLU A 87 -10.27 9.93 40.56
CA GLU A 87 -9.89 9.70 41.95
C GLU A 87 -10.50 10.75 42.89
N LYS A 88 -10.47 12.03 42.50
CA LYS A 88 -11.07 13.12 43.28
C LYS A 88 -12.59 12.97 43.39
N LEU A 89 -13.28 12.69 42.29
CA LEU A 89 -14.73 12.49 42.26
C LEU A 89 -15.18 11.26 43.07
N LEU A 90 -14.38 10.19 43.05
CA LEU A 90 -14.63 8.97 43.82
C LEU A 90 -14.52 9.19 45.35
N ARG A 91 -13.78 10.22 45.78
CA ARG A 91 -13.59 10.56 47.20
C ARG A 91 -14.63 11.55 47.75
N THR A 92 -15.45 12.16 46.91
CA THR A 92 -16.48 13.12 47.33
C THR A 92 -17.61 12.45 48.14
N ASP A 93 -18.20 13.18 49.10
CA ASP A 93 -19.33 12.70 49.93
C ASP A 93 -20.68 12.67 49.21
N ILE A 94 -20.79 13.40 48.09
CA ILE A 94 -21.96 13.42 47.23
C ILE A 94 -22.11 12.05 46.55
N LYS A 95 -23.08 11.24 47.02
CA LYS A 95 -23.33 9.87 46.54
C LYS A 95 -23.42 9.76 45.02
N PHE A 96 -24.06 10.72 44.35
CA PHE A 96 -24.18 10.75 42.89
C PHE A 96 -22.83 10.99 42.21
N ALA A 97 -22.08 12.00 42.65
CA ALA A 97 -20.76 12.33 42.10
C ALA A 97 -19.76 11.17 42.24
N ARG A 98 -19.88 10.37 43.30
CA ARG A 98 -19.06 9.17 43.52
C ARG A 98 -19.34 8.04 42.54
N LYS A 99 -20.58 7.89 42.06
CA LYS A 99 -20.96 6.84 41.08
C LYS A 99 -20.65 7.27 39.64
N LEU A 100 -20.64 8.58 39.38
CA LEU A 100 -20.52 9.15 38.04
C LEU A 100 -19.29 8.66 37.25
N PRO A 101 -18.05 8.62 37.79
CA PRO A 101 -16.88 8.15 37.03
C PRO A 101 -17.01 6.71 36.53
N LYS A 102 -17.59 5.82 37.35
CA LYS A 102 -17.80 4.42 36.96
C LYS A 102 -18.79 4.31 35.82
N ILE A 103 -19.91 5.04 35.90
CA ILE A 103 -20.95 5.07 34.86
C ILE A 103 -20.38 5.63 33.56
N LEU A 104 -19.63 6.74 33.62
CA LEU A 104 -18.99 7.35 32.46
C LEU A 104 -17.97 6.40 31.82
N LEU A 105 -17.13 5.75 32.62
CA LEU A 105 -16.13 4.81 32.11
C LEU A 105 -16.79 3.57 31.49
N SER A 106 -17.78 2.96 32.15
CA SER A 106 -18.49 1.81 31.61
C SER A 106 -19.25 2.17 30.33
N GLY A 107 -19.90 3.33 30.30
CA GLY A 107 -20.59 3.84 29.12
C GLY A 107 -19.63 4.10 27.96
N TYR A 108 -18.47 4.69 28.25
CA TYR A 108 -17.43 4.94 27.24
C TYR A 108 -16.83 3.64 26.69
N ILE A 109 -16.53 2.66 27.54
CA ILE A 109 -16.05 1.33 27.10
C ILE A 109 -17.10 0.63 26.24
N MET A 110 -18.37 0.65 26.66
CA MET A 110 -19.47 0.07 25.87
C MET A 110 -19.61 0.78 24.53
N PHE A 111 -19.54 2.11 24.51
CA PHE A 111 -19.56 2.91 23.29
C PHE A 111 -18.41 2.52 22.35
N LEU A 112 -17.17 2.44 22.85
CA LEU A 112 -16.02 2.03 22.07
C LEU A 112 -16.16 0.59 21.56
N ALA A 113 -16.69 -0.33 22.36
CA ALA A 113 -16.92 -1.71 21.96
C ALA A 113 -17.94 -1.79 20.82
N LEU A 114 -19.08 -1.10 20.93
CA LEU A 114 -20.09 -1.02 19.89
C LEU A 114 -19.56 -0.38 18.62
N PHE A 115 -18.83 0.74 18.74
CA PHE A 115 -18.23 1.43 17.60
C PHE A 115 -17.18 0.56 16.90
N THR A 116 -16.34 -0.15 17.66
CA THR A 116 -15.35 -1.07 17.10
C THR A 116 -16.03 -2.23 16.41
N PHE A 117 -17.09 -2.79 16.99
CA PHE A 117 -17.86 -3.86 16.39
C PHE A 117 -18.51 -3.43 15.06
N THR A 118 -19.17 -2.27 15.01
CA THR A 118 -19.77 -1.78 13.77
C THR A 118 -18.71 -1.43 12.71
N TYR A 119 -17.58 -0.85 13.14
CA TYR A 119 -16.47 -0.53 12.25
C TYR A 119 -15.76 -1.78 11.71
N SER A 120 -15.74 -2.89 12.46
CA SER A 120 -15.11 -4.13 12.02
C SER A 120 -15.74 -4.69 10.73
N PHE A 121 -17.02 -4.40 10.46
CA PHE A 121 -17.67 -4.78 9.20
C PHE A 121 -17.06 -4.07 7.99
N CYS A 122 -16.51 -2.86 8.15
CA CYS A 122 -15.84 -2.15 7.06
C CYS A 122 -14.53 -2.84 6.65
N TRP A 123 -13.86 -3.50 7.59
CA TRP A 123 -12.60 -4.23 7.38
C TRP A 123 -12.81 -5.66 6.90
N ARG A 124 -14.05 -6.09 6.70
CA ARG A 124 -14.37 -7.46 6.30
C ARG A 124 -13.80 -7.82 4.93
N ASN A 125 -13.79 -6.86 4.00
CA ASN A 125 -13.19 -7.03 2.68
C ASN A 125 -12.77 -5.68 2.10
N ASP A 126 -11.85 -5.74 1.13
CA ASP A 126 -11.27 -4.55 0.51
C ASP A 126 -12.30 -3.72 -0.27
N TRP A 127 -13.34 -4.35 -0.81
CA TRP A 127 -14.42 -3.65 -1.53
C TRP A 127 -15.20 -2.69 -0.63
N ILE A 128 -15.67 -3.18 0.53
CA ILE A 128 -16.40 -2.38 1.51
C ILE A 128 -15.50 -1.29 2.06
N LEU A 129 -14.25 -1.63 2.42
CA LEU A 129 -13.29 -0.66 2.93
C LEU A 129 -13.04 0.47 1.92
N SER A 130 -12.76 0.12 0.67
CA SER A 130 -12.45 1.10 -0.38
C SER A 130 -13.65 1.98 -0.71
N ARG A 131 -14.86 1.42 -0.73
CA ARG A 131 -16.10 2.19 -0.90
C ARG A 131 -16.34 3.14 0.27
N TYR A 132 -16.19 2.65 1.51
CA TYR A 132 -16.31 3.45 2.71
C TYR A 132 -15.30 4.63 2.72
N MET A 133 -14.08 4.42 2.22
CA MET A 133 -13.08 5.49 2.04
C MET A 133 -13.55 6.55 1.05
N VAL A 134 -14.14 6.15 -0.08
CA VAL A 134 -14.69 7.09 -1.06
C VAL A 134 -15.87 7.87 -0.47
N ASP A 135 -16.77 7.20 0.25
CA ASP A 135 -17.97 7.83 0.82
C ASP A 135 -17.63 8.81 1.95
N THR A 136 -16.65 8.48 2.80
CA THR A 136 -16.27 9.31 3.96
C THR A 136 -15.18 10.33 3.65
N ALA A 137 -14.36 10.08 2.63
CA ALA A 137 -13.23 10.92 2.26
C ALA A 137 -13.07 11.02 0.71
N PRO A 138 -14.06 11.59 -0.01
CA PRO A 138 -14.08 11.65 -1.49
C PRO A 138 -13.00 12.53 -2.12
N ASP A 139 -12.22 13.25 -1.31
CA ASP A 139 -11.12 14.08 -1.80
C ASP A 139 -9.79 13.34 -1.83
N ILE A 140 -9.75 12.09 -1.35
CA ILE A 140 -8.51 11.37 -1.08
C ILE A 140 -8.32 10.31 -2.16
N PRO A 141 -7.15 10.26 -2.83
CA PRO A 141 -6.93 9.37 -3.97
C PRO A 141 -6.98 7.88 -3.60
N ILE A 142 -6.66 7.53 -2.35
CA ILE A 142 -6.48 6.14 -1.91
C ILE A 142 -7.72 5.26 -2.06
N GLY A 143 -8.91 5.76 -1.72
CA GLY A 143 -10.17 5.01 -1.83
C GLY A 143 -10.47 4.64 -3.28
N TYR A 144 -10.33 5.61 -4.18
CA TYR A 144 -10.51 5.40 -5.62
C TYR A 144 -9.45 4.45 -6.21
N ALA A 145 -8.18 4.60 -5.82
CA ALA A 145 -7.12 3.72 -6.30
C ALA A 145 -7.31 2.26 -5.83
N ASN A 146 -7.78 2.08 -4.60
CA ASN A 146 -8.08 0.75 -4.08
C ASN A 146 -9.28 0.13 -4.82
N LEU A 147 -10.36 0.88 -5.07
CA LEU A 147 -11.45 0.41 -5.93
C LEU A 147 -10.95 0.04 -7.33
N ALA A 148 -10.08 0.87 -7.93
CA ALA A 148 -9.48 0.58 -9.22
C ALA A 148 -8.70 -0.74 -9.22
N HIS A 149 -7.96 -1.02 -8.14
CA HIS A 149 -7.23 -2.27 -7.95
C HIS A 149 -8.18 -3.47 -7.91
N GLN A 150 -9.24 -3.37 -7.12
CA GLN A 150 -10.23 -4.45 -6.98
C GLN A 150 -10.91 -4.76 -8.32
N TYR A 151 -11.27 -3.75 -9.10
CA TYR A 151 -11.79 -3.95 -10.46
C TYR A 151 -10.75 -4.54 -11.41
N PHE A 152 -9.48 -4.13 -11.29
CA PHE A 152 -8.41 -4.66 -12.12
C PHE A 152 -8.17 -6.16 -11.89
N ASP A 153 -8.27 -6.61 -10.63
CA ASP A 153 -8.09 -8.00 -10.22
C ASP A 153 -9.19 -8.91 -10.76
N ILE A 154 -10.45 -8.44 -10.78
CA ILE A 154 -11.57 -9.18 -11.39
C ILE A 154 -11.66 -9.01 -12.91
N ASN A 155 -10.62 -8.45 -13.53
CA ASN A 155 -10.50 -8.25 -14.98
C ASN A 155 -11.48 -7.24 -15.61
N GLU A 156 -12.08 -6.38 -14.79
CA GLU A 156 -12.98 -5.29 -15.22
C GLU A 156 -12.16 -4.04 -15.57
N ALA A 157 -11.54 -4.05 -16.75
CA ALA A 157 -10.59 -3.01 -17.17
C ALA A 157 -11.21 -1.61 -17.29
N ASP A 158 -12.46 -1.49 -17.73
CA ASP A 158 -13.13 -0.20 -17.86
C ASP A 158 -13.40 0.46 -16.50
N SER A 159 -13.84 -0.33 -15.52
CA SER A 159 -14.04 0.16 -14.16
C SER A 159 -12.71 0.50 -13.49
N ALA A 160 -11.67 -0.32 -13.69
CA ALA A 160 -10.33 -0.02 -13.21
C ALA A 160 -9.78 1.29 -13.80
N TYR A 161 -10.00 1.53 -15.09
CA TYR A 161 -9.66 2.79 -15.75
C TYR A 161 -10.42 3.98 -15.15
N PHE A 162 -11.75 3.85 -14.99
CA PHE A 162 -12.59 4.92 -14.43
C PHE A 162 -12.16 5.33 -13.02
N TYR A 163 -11.97 4.36 -12.11
CA TYR A 163 -11.60 4.65 -10.73
C TYR A 163 -10.15 5.11 -10.60
N SER A 164 -9.23 4.63 -11.43
CA SER A 164 -7.86 5.16 -11.45
C SER A 164 -7.82 6.61 -11.96
N ALA A 165 -8.61 6.95 -12.98
CA ALA A 165 -8.77 8.34 -13.42
C ALA A 165 -9.34 9.24 -12.30
N LYS A 166 -10.37 8.77 -11.58
CA LYS A 166 -10.92 9.49 -10.41
C LYS A 166 -9.89 9.71 -9.30
N SER A 167 -9.00 8.74 -9.06
CA SER A 167 -7.89 8.89 -8.12
C SER A 167 -6.90 9.96 -8.60
N LEU A 168 -6.55 9.95 -9.89
CA LEU A 168 -5.61 10.91 -10.49
C LEU A 168 -6.18 12.33 -10.62
N GLU A 169 -7.51 12.49 -10.65
CA GLU A 169 -8.17 13.80 -10.48
C GLU A 169 -7.86 14.42 -9.10
N LYS A 170 -7.66 13.60 -8.07
CA LYS A 170 -7.35 14.06 -6.70
C LYS A 170 -5.87 14.28 -6.49
N ASP A 171 -5.05 13.35 -7.00
CA ASP A 171 -3.60 13.45 -6.98
C ASP A 171 -3.03 12.90 -8.30
N SER A 172 -2.60 13.81 -9.17
CA SER A 172 -2.17 13.49 -10.53
C SER A 172 -0.92 12.62 -10.61
N ILE A 173 -0.20 12.45 -9.50
CA ILE A 173 1.02 11.63 -9.40
C ILE A 173 0.83 10.44 -8.46
N TYR A 174 -0.42 10.13 -8.06
CA TYR A 174 -0.68 9.03 -7.14
C TYR A 174 -0.21 7.71 -7.72
N PHE A 175 0.88 7.20 -7.13
CA PHE A 175 1.65 6.06 -7.59
C PHE A 175 0.78 4.84 -7.96
N THR A 176 -0.10 4.43 -7.04
CA THR A 176 -0.93 3.23 -7.21
C THR A 176 -1.91 3.39 -8.37
N ALA A 177 -2.50 4.57 -8.53
CA ALA A 177 -3.45 4.84 -9.60
C ALA A 177 -2.79 4.90 -10.98
N LEU A 178 -1.61 5.52 -11.10
CA LEU A 178 -0.84 5.53 -12.35
C LEU A 178 -0.51 4.10 -12.81
N ASN A 179 -0.08 3.23 -11.89
CA ASN A 179 0.25 1.84 -12.22
C ASN A 179 -1.00 1.03 -12.64
N ILE A 180 -2.13 1.18 -11.94
CA ILE A 180 -3.38 0.48 -12.28
C ILE A 180 -3.94 1.01 -13.60
N MET A 181 -3.90 2.32 -13.84
CA MET A 181 -4.36 2.93 -15.09
C MET A 181 -3.60 2.38 -16.29
N ALA A 182 -2.27 2.29 -16.18
CA ALA A 182 -1.46 1.68 -17.22
C ALA A 182 -1.80 0.20 -17.44
N GLY A 183 -2.01 -0.57 -16.37
CA GLY A 183 -2.44 -1.96 -16.47
C GLY A 183 -3.80 -2.12 -17.15
N ALA A 184 -4.78 -1.28 -16.78
CA ALA A 184 -6.12 -1.28 -17.36
C ALA A 184 -6.08 -0.94 -18.85
N LEU A 185 -5.33 0.08 -19.25
CA LEU A 185 -5.12 0.45 -20.64
C LEU A 185 -4.48 -0.68 -21.46
N LEU A 186 -3.49 -1.37 -20.89
CA LEU A 186 -2.88 -2.53 -21.53
C LEU A 186 -3.90 -3.65 -21.77
N LYS A 187 -4.76 -3.96 -20.79
CA LYS A 187 -5.83 -4.96 -20.94
C LYS A 187 -6.85 -4.56 -22.02
N LYS A 188 -7.03 -3.27 -22.28
CA LYS A 188 -7.88 -2.74 -23.36
C LYS A 188 -7.18 -2.70 -24.73
N GLY A 189 -5.91 -3.10 -24.81
CA GLY A 189 -5.10 -3.00 -26.03
C GLY A 189 -4.59 -1.58 -26.33
N GLU A 190 -4.80 -0.62 -25.44
CA GLU A 190 -4.33 0.76 -25.58
C GLU A 190 -2.86 0.88 -25.12
N VAL A 191 -1.97 0.20 -25.84
CA VAL A 191 -0.56 0.01 -25.44
C VAL A 191 0.20 1.34 -25.36
N ASP A 192 -0.03 2.26 -26.30
CA ASP A 192 0.64 3.58 -26.29
C ASP A 192 0.23 4.44 -25.09
N SER A 193 -1.06 4.45 -24.77
CA SER A 193 -1.59 5.12 -23.57
C SER A 193 -1.00 4.50 -22.30
N SER A 194 -0.87 3.17 -22.24
CA SER A 194 -0.23 2.48 -21.12
C SER A 194 1.23 2.93 -20.92
N ILE A 195 2.02 2.97 -22.01
CA ILE A 195 3.40 3.45 -21.98
C ILE A 195 3.48 4.91 -21.50
N PHE A 196 2.55 5.78 -21.92
CA PHE A 196 2.50 7.17 -21.47
C PHE A 196 2.36 7.27 -19.94
N TYR A 197 1.41 6.57 -19.34
CA TYR A 197 1.21 6.60 -17.89
C TYR A 197 2.35 5.93 -17.11
N LEU A 198 2.95 4.86 -17.65
CA LEU A 198 4.14 4.24 -17.05
C LEU A 198 5.36 5.16 -17.10
N LYS A 199 5.55 5.92 -18.20
CA LYS A 199 6.61 6.93 -18.29
C LYS A 199 6.40 8.05 -17.27
N LYS A 200 5.15 8.51 -17.09
CA LYS A 200 4.79 9.45 -16.03
C LYS A 200 5.13 8.88 -14.64
N LEU A 201 4.78 7.62 -14.38
CA LEU A 201 5.09 6.92 -13.14
C LEU A 201 6.58 6.88 -12.83
N ILE A 202 7.42 6.39 -13.75
CA ILE A 202 8.87 6.30 -13.52
C ILE A 202 9.55 7.68 -13.48
N GLY A 203 8.94 8.71 -14.10
CA GLY A 203 9.41 10.09 -14.00
C GLY A 203 9.34 10.64 -12.58
N HIS A 204 8.31 10.26 -11.81
CA HIS A 204 8.18 10.64 -10.40
C HIS A 204 8.80 9.62 -9.43
N TYR A 205 8.84 8.34 -9.82
CA TYR A 205 9.33 7.23 -9.00
C TYR A 205 10.44 6.46 -9.74
N PRO A 206 11.65 7.03 -9.88
CA PRO A 206 12.70 6.47 -10.74
C PRO A 206 13.26 5.13 -10.27
N TYR A 207 13.07 4.76 -9.00
CA TYR A 207 13.47 3.48 -8.42
C TYR A 207 12.33 2.45 -8.39
N PHE A 208 11.23 2.69 -9.12
CA PHE A 208 10.13 1.75 -9.21
C PHE A 208 10.35 0.73 -10.33
N ALA A 209 11.02 -0.38 -10.01
CA ALA A 209 11.37 -1.43 -10.99
C ALA A 209 10.17 -2.00 -11.79
N PRO A 210 8.97 -2.25 -11.20
CA PRO A 210 7.83 -2.74 -11.96
C PRO A 210 7.33 -1.77 -13.05
N GLY A 211 7.60 -0.46 -12.92
CA GLY A 211 7.29 0.53 -13.96
C GLY A 211 8.08 0.25 -15.23
N TYR A 212 9.41 0.10 -15.11
CA TYR A 212 10.28 -0.27 -16.23
C TYR A 212 9.93 -1.64 -16.81
N LEU A 213 9.62 -2.62 -15.95
CA LEU A 213 9.16 -3.95 -16.37
C LEU A 213 7.90 -3.84 -17.25
N ASN A 214 6.90 -3.08 -16.82
CA ASN A 214 5.64 -2.97 -17.56
C ASN A 214 5.82 -2.22 -18.89
N ILE A 215 6.71 -1.20 -18.96
CA ILE A 215 7.04 -0.55 -20.23
C ILE A 215 7.69 -1.56 -21.18
N GLY A 216 8.64 -2.36 -20.69
CA GLY A 216 9.30 -3.39 -21.50
C GLY A 216 8.31 -4.41 -22.07
N ARG A 217 7.31 -4.82 -21.28
CA ARG A 217 6.22 -5.70 -21.74
C ARG A 217 5.36 -5.04 -22.82
N CYS A 218 4.97 -3.77 -22.62
CA CYS A 218 4.22 -3.02 -23.63
C CYS A 218 4.99 -2.92 -24.95
N LEU A 219 6.31 -2.69 -24.89
CA LEU A 219 7.16 -2.60 -26.07
C LEU A 219 7.30 -3.94 -26.81
N LEU A 220 7.38 -5.06 -26.08
CA LEU A 220 7.32 -6.39 -26.69
C LEU A 220 5.98 -6.62 -27.42
N GLU A 221 4.85 -6.24 -26.82
CA GLU A 221 3.54 -6.35 -27.46
C GLU A 221 3.44 -5.49 -28.73
N LYS A 222 4.19 -4.38 -28.81
CA LYS A 222 4.33 -3.57 -30.03
C LYS A 222 5.33 -4.13 -31.05
N GLY A 223 6.07 -5.17 -30.71
CA GLY A 223 7.14 -5.74 -31.54
C GLY A 223 8.50 -5.03 -31.41
N ASP A 224 8.62 -3.98 -30.60
CA ASP A 224 9.89 -3.29 -30.34
C ASP A 224 10.69 -4.03 -29.25
N THR A 225 11.14 -5.23 -29.60
CA THR A 225 11.83 -6.15 -28.70
C THR A 225 13.15 -5.56 -28.19
N VAL A 226 13.90 -4.86 -29.05
CA VAL A 226 15.19 -4.26 -28.68
C VAL A 226 14.99 -3.23 -27.58
N LEU A 227 14.05 -2.30 -27.74
CA LEU A 227 13.78 -1.30 -26.73
C LEU A 227 13.18 -1.93 -25.47
N GLY A 228 12.29 -2.93 -25.62
CA GLY A 228 11.70 -3.66 -24.49
C GLY A 228 12.75 -4.29 -23.58
N VAL A 229 13.76 -4.94 -24.16
CA VAL A 229 14.88 -5.54 -23.42
C VAL A 229 15.75 -4.48 -22.73
N GLN A 230 15.93 -3.29 -23.30
CA GLN A 230 16.61 -2.19 -22.62
C GLN A 230 15.85 -1.73 -21.36
N TYR A 231 14.52 -1.67 -21.40
CA TYR A 231 13.71 -1.35 -20.22
C TYR A 231 13.77 -2.46 -19.16
N PHE A 232 13.78 -3.73 -19.55
CA PHE A 232 14.02 -4.83 -18.62
C PHE A 232 15.41 -4.75 -17.97
N ALA A 233 16.45 -4.39 -18.73
CA ALA A 233 17.78 -4.19 -18.19
C ALA A 233 17.78 -3.07 -17.12
N LYS A 234 17.09 -1.95 -17.36
CA LYS A 234 16.90 -0.90 -16.34
C LYS A 234 16.18 -1.44 -15.09
N ALA A 235 15.09 -2.18 -15.27
CA ALA A 235 14.37 -2.81 -14.16
C ALA A 235 15.30 -3.75 -13.34
N MET A 236 16.19 -4.48 -14.02
CA MET A 236 17.16 -5.39 -13.42
C MET A 236 18.21 -4.67 -12.57
N THR A 237 18.65 -3.47 -12.97
CA THR A 237 19.59 -2.67 -12.16
C THR A 237 18.98 -2.23 -10.82
N ILE A 238 17.66 -2.03 -10.79
CA ILE A 238 16.94 -1.57 -9.60
C ILE A 238 16.59 -2.75 -8.68
N ALA A 239 16.11 -3.86 -9.25
CA ALA A 239 15.63 -5.01 -8.49
C ALA A 239 16.19 -6.33 -9.04
N PRO A 240 17.49 -6.61 -8.84
CA PRO A 240 18.18 -7.75 -9.48
C PRO A 240 17.69 -9.12 -9.00
N ARG A 241 17.06 -9.17 -7.82
CA ARG A 241 16.53 -10.41 -7.20
C ARG A 241 15.05 -10.64 -7.49
N ASN A 242 14.41 -9.80 -8.31
CA ASN A 242 12.99 -9.97 -8.62
C ASN A 242 12.78 -11.06 -9.68
N ALA A 243 11.99 -12.08 -9.34
CA ALA A 243 11.76 -13.23 -10.22
C ALA A 243 11.11 -12.85 -11.55
N LYS A 244 10.10 -11.95 -11.54
CA LYS A 244 9.37 -11.52 -12.75
C LYS A 244 10.27 -10.71 -13.68
N ILE A 245 11.15 -9.87 -13.15
CA ILE A 245 12.11 -9.10 -13.96
C ILE A 245 13.14 -10.03 -14.59
N ASN A 246 13.69 -11.00 -13.84
CA ASN A 246 14.60 -12.01 -14.38
C ASN A 246 13.93 -12.85 -15.49
N LEU A 247 12.67 -13.23 -15.30
CA LEU A 247 11.88 -13.96 -16.30
C LEU A 247 11.72 -13.17 -17.60
N ASN A 248 11.18 -11.95 -17.52
CA ASN A 248 10.90 -11.14 -18.71
C ASN A 248 12.19 -10.70 -19.43
N TYR A 249 13.24 -10.40 -18.67
CA TYR A 249 14.54 -10.07 -19.27
C TYR A 249 15.15 -11.29 -19.99
N GLY A 250 15.11 -12.47 -19.35
CA GLY A 250 15.58 -13.71 -19.95
C GLY A 250 14.84 -14.06 -21.24
N LEU A 251 13.50 -14.01 -21.22
CA LEU A 251 12.68 -14.23 -22.41
C LEU A 251 12.97 -13.23 -23.52
N GLY A 252 13.08 -11.93 -23.20
CA GLY A 252 13.42 -10.91 -24.18
C GLY A 252 14.79 -11.14 -24.83
N LEU A 253 15.79 -11.60 -24.07
CA LEU A 253 17.12 -11.96 -24.61
C LEU A 253 17.06 -13.16 -25.55
N VAL A 254 16.24 -14.17 -25.24
CA VAL A 254 16.01 -15.32 -26.15
C VAL A 254 15.42 -14.86 -27.47
N VAL A 255 14.43 -13.95 -27.43
CA VAL A 255 13.81 -13.40 -28.66
C VAL A 255 14.82 -12.60 -29.49
N LEU A 256 15.78 -11.92 -28.85
CA LEU A 256 16.89 -11.24 -29.55
C LEU A 256 18.02 -12.17 -30.01
N GLY A 257 17.92 -13.48 -29.76
CA GLY A 257 18.92 -14.48 -30.14
C GLY A 257 20.07 -14.68 -29.15
N ASP A 258 20.12 -13.95 -28.03
CA ASP A 258 21.09 -14.17 -26.95
C ASP A 258 20.58 -15.26 -25.98
N THR A 259 20.35 -16.45 -26.54
CA THR A 259 19.72 -17.58 -25.85
C THR A 259 20.49 -18.02 -24.62
N LEU A 260 21.83 -18.00 -24.66
CA LEU A 260 22.69 -18.40 -23.55
C LEU A 260 22.51 -17.49 -22.33
N LYS A 261 22.55 -16.15 -22.52
CA LYS A 261 22.25 -15.23 -21.41
C LYS A 261 20.79 -15.32 -20.98
N GLY A 262 19.87 -15.50 -21.93
CA GLY A 262 18.45 -15.73 -21.64
C GLY A 262 18.23 -16.87 -20.65
N ILE A 263 18.86 -18.02 -20.90
CA ILE A 263 18.84 -19.19 -20.01
C ILE A 263 19.40 -18.87 -18.63
N GLU A 264 20.48 -18.08 -18.53
CA GLU A 264 21.05 -17.68 -17.24
C GLU A 264 20.01 -16.92 -16.39
N PHE A 265 19.34 -15.93 -16.99
CA PHE A 265 18.33 -15.13 -16.31
C PHE A 265 17.06 -15.93 -16.00
N LEU A 266 16.64 -16.84 -16.87
CA LEU A 266 15.55 -17.79 -16.57
C LEU A 266 15.92 -18.69 -15.38
N ARG A 267 17.15 -19.22 -15.32
CA ARG A 267 17.64 -19.98 -14.15
C ARG A 267 17.68 -19.13 -12.87
N ARG A 268 18.00 -17.82 -12.96
CA ARG A 268 17.90 -16.89 -11.83
C ARG A 268 16.44 -16.70 -11.39
N ALA A 269 15.51 -16.53 -12.33
CA ALA A 269 14.08 -16.44 -12.01
C ALA A 269 13.56 -17.69 -11.28
N CYS A 270 14.00 -18.89 -11.69
CA CYS A 270 13.68 -20.15 -11.01
C CYS A 270 14.23 -20.23 -9.58
N ARG A 271 15.35 -19.56 -9.27
CA ARG A 271 15.90 -19.52 -7.89
C ARG A 271 15.05 -18.69 -6.93
N TYR A 272 14.26 -17.75 -7.45
CA TYR A 272 13.38 -16.87 -6.68
C TYR A 272 11.91 -17.32 -6.72
N TYR A 273 11.68 -18.62 -6.95
CA TYR A 273 10.37 -19.27 -6.84
C TYR A 273 9.83 -19.17 -5.40
N PRO A 274 8.52 -18.96 -5.14
CA PRO A 274 7.35 -19.06 -6.05
C PRO A 274 6.95 -17.77 -6.81
N GLU A 275 7.65 -16.65 -6.62
CA GLU A 275 7.28 -15.37 -7.25
C GLU A 275 7.43 -15.36 -8.80
N GLY A 276 8.20 -16.31 -9.34
CA GLY A 276 8.41 -16.55 -10.77
C GLY A 276 7.72 -17.81 -11.25
N THR A 277 6.40 -17.95 -11.03
CA THR A 277 5.65 -19.20 -11.20
C THR A 277 5.75 -19.81 -12.61
N ARG A 278 5.95 -18.98 -13.65
CA ARG A 278 6.12 -19.42 -15.04
C ARG A 278 7.56 -19.75 -15.43
N ALA A 279 8.56 -19.30 -14.67
CA ALA A 279 9.97 -19.41 -15.09
C ALA A 279 10.43 -20.86 -15.31
N PRO A 280 10.05 -21.86 -14.47
CA PRO A 280 10.39 -23.25 -14.74
C PRO A 280 9.79 -23.78 -16.05
N SER A 281 8.52 -23.47 -16.33
CA SER A 281 7.84 -23.89 -17.57
C SER A 281 8.50 -23.26 -18.80
N GLU A 282 8.76 -21.95 -18.78
CA GLU A 282 9.41 -21.27 -19.89
C GLU A 282 10.82 -21.82 -20.15
N LEU A 283 11.56 -22.14 -19.09
CA LEU A 283 12.89 -22.73 -19.21
C LEU A 283 12.85 -24.16 -19.75
N ALA A 284 11.89 -24.98 -19.31
CA ALA A 284 11.69 -26.33 -19.86
C ALA A 284 11.28 -26.29 -21.34
N ASN A 285 10.34 -25.42 -21.72
CA ASN A 285 9.92 -25.21 -23.11
C ASN A 285 11.09 -24.78 -23.99
N LEU A 286 11.95 -23.89 -23.49
CA LEU A 286 13.15 -23.46 -24.19
C LEU A 286 14.14 -24.61 -24.40
N TYR A 287 14.34 -25.49 -23.40
CA TYR A 287 15.18 -26.67 -23.59
C TYR A 287 14.60 -27.65 -24.61
N TYR A 288 13.29 -27.86 -24.60
CA TYR A 288 12.62 -28.69 -25.61
C TYR A 288 12.79 -28.11 -27.02
N SER A 289 12.61 -26.81 -27.21
CA SER A 289 12.77 -26.18 -28.53
C SER A 289 14.22 -26.23 -29.04
N MET A 290 15.20 -26.32 -28.15
CA MET A 290 16.61 -26.55 -28.48
C MET A 290 16.96 -28.05 -28.67
N GLY A 291 16.02 -28.97 -28.46
CA GLY A 291 16.25 -30.42 -28.54
C GLY A 291 16.94 -31.04 -27.31
N ASP A 292 17.12 -30.29 -26.22
CA ASP A 292 17.75 -30.76 -24.97
C ASP A 292 16.69 -31.32 -24.01
N SER A 293 16.06 -32.42 -24.41
CA SER A 293 15.01 -33.10 -23.64
C SER A 293 15.49 -33.64 -22.29
N ALA A 294 16.80 -33.75 -22.08
CA ALA A 294 17.38 -34.14 -20.80
C ALA A 294 17.32 -32.99 -19.79
N LYS A 295 17.79 -31.78 -20.17
CA LYS A 295 17.68 -30.59 -19.30
C LYS A 295 16.24 -30.16 -19.08
N ALA A 296 15.37 -30.32 -20.08
CA ALA A 296 13.94 -30.05 -19.90
C ALA A 296 13.35 -30.93 -18.78
N ARG A 297 13.63 -32.24 -18.80
CA ARG A 297 13.23 -33.19 -17.75
C ARG A 297 13.81 -32.83 -16.39
N GLU A 298 15.09 -32.46 -16.31
CA GLU A 298 15.72 -32.01 -15.06
C GLU A 298 14.96 -30.85 -14.42
N ILE A 299 14.52 -29.87 -15.22
CA ILE A 299 13.73 -28.74 -14.73
C ILE A 299 12.35 -29.18 -14.26
N ILE A 300 11.67 -30.07 -15.00
CA ILE A 300 10.34 -30.59 -14.62
C ILE A 300 10.41 -31.38 -13.30
N GLU A 301 11.42 -32.25 -13.15
CA GLU A 301 11.65 -33.02 -11.92
C GLU A 301 11.96 -32.12 -10.72
N LYS A 302 12.74 -31.05 -10.94
CA LYS A 302 13.08 -30.07 -9.89
C LYS A 302 11.89 -29.21 -9.47
N PHE A 303 10.92 -29.00 -10.34
CA PHE A 303 9.72 -28.18 -10.09
C PHE A 303 8.45 -29.00 -10.37
N PRO A 304 8.11 -29.99 -9.52
CA PRO A 304 7.04 -30.96 -9.79
C PRO A 304 5.67 -30.32 -10.05
N GLN A 305 5.41 -29.12 -9.52
CA GLN A 305 4.21 -28.32 -9.79
C GLN A 305 3.96 -28.01 -11.27
N ILE A 306 5.00 -27.98 -12.12
CA ILE A 306 4.83 -27.80 -13.57
C ILE A 306 4.69 -29.14 -14.30
N GLY A 307 5.00 -30.27 -13.67
CA GLY A 307 4.91 -31.60 -14.28
C GLY A 307 3.51 -31.95 -14.78
N ASN A 308 2.46 -31.56 -14.05
CA ASN A 308 1.07 -31.77 -14.46
C ASN A 308 0.73 -31.11 -15.80
N PHE A 309 1.37 -29.99 -16.14
CA PHE A 309 1.18 -29.30 -17.42
C PHE A 309 1.77 -30.12 -18.59
N TYR A 310 2.93 -30.75 -18.39
CA TYR A 310 3.61 -31.54 -19.42
C TYR A 310 3.02 -32.95 -19.58
N ILE A 311 2.57 -33.58 -18.49
CA ILE A 311 1.89 -34.88 -18.54
C ILE A 311 0.62 -34.81 -19.42
N ALA A 312 -0.14 -33.72 -19.34
CA ALA A 312 -1.32 -33.50 -20.16
C ALA A 312 -1.01 -33.35 -21.67
N VAL A 313 0.15 -32.74 -22.01
CA VAL A 313 0.58 -32.55 -23.41
C VAL A 313 1.07 -33.86 -24.01
N ASP A 314 1.81 -34.67 -23.25
CA ASP A 314 2.26 -35.99 -23.71
C ASP A 314 1.07 -36.93 -23.96
N THR A 315 0.01 -36.90 -23.14
CA THR A 315 -1.20 -37.70 -23.37
C THR A 315 -1.98 -37.31 -24.63
N ILE A 316 -2.08 -36.01 -24.95
CA ILE A 316 -2.77 -35.53 -26.17
C ILE A 316 -1.97 -35.91 -27.43
N SER A 317 -0.64 -35.80 -27.37
CA SER A 317 0.24 -36.18 -28.49
C SER A 317 0.27 -37.68 -28.78
N PHE A 318 -0.12 -38.51 -27.81
CA PHE A 318 -0.21 -39.97 -27.95
C PHE A 318 -1.56 -40.42 -28.53
N GLU A 319 -2.64 -39.66 -28.30
CA GLU A 319 -3.96 -39.93 -28.89
C GLU A 319 -4.03 -39.52 -30.37
N GLU A 320 -3.31 -38.47 -30.81
CA GLU A 320 -3.26 -38.06 -32.23
C GLU A 320 -2.37 -38.97 -33.10
N ARG A 321 -1.63 -39.92 -32.51
CA ARG A 321 -0.73 -40.85 -33.21
C ARG A 321 -1.25 -42.28 -33.32
N ASN A 322 -2.46 -42.57 -32.84
CA ASN A 322 -3.12 -43.89 -32.95
C ASN A 322 -4.39 -43.81 -33.79
#